data_AF-A0A9E8N5P4-F1
#
_entry.id   AF-A0A9E8N5P4-F1
#
_cell.length_a   1.000
_cell.length_b   1.000
_cell.length_c   1.000
_cell.angle_alpha   90.00
_cell.angle_beta   90.00
_cell.angle_gamma   90.00
#
_symmetry.space_group_name_H-M   'P 1'
#
loop_
_entity.id
_entity.type
_entity.pdbx_description
1 polymer ?
#
loop_
_entity_poly.entity_id
_entity_poly.type
_entity_poly.pdbx_seq_one_letter_code
_entity_poly.pdbx_strand_id
1 'polypeptide(L)' 'MKEEVTTIKVEKVFKVCPNCGYKNGFHAMFEKIGERASFSWKLICPNCEKIFDIGLQVKIDRTSA' A
#
# COMPACT_ATOMS: atom_id res chain seq x y z
N MET A 1 11.35 11.40 -9.34
CA MET A 1 12.00 10.84 -8.14
C MET A 1 11.37 9.46 -7.92
N LYS A 2 12.13 8.37 -7.85
CA LYS A 2 11.56 7.05 -7.59
C LYS A 2 11.34 6.94 -6.08
N GLU A 3 10.09 6.87 -5.65
CA GLU A 3 9.77 6.63 -4.24
C GLU A 3 10.29 5.24 -3.84
N GLU A 4 11.00 5.15 -2.72
CA GLU A 4 11.56 3.88 -2.26
C GLU A 4 10.47 3.06 -1.59
N VAL A 5 10.06 1.97 -2.26
CA VAL A 5 8.99 1.07 -1.80
C VAL A 5 9.60 -0.12 -1.06
N THR A 6 9.17 -0.35 0.18
CA THR A 6 9.63 -1.48 1.00
C THR A 6 8.60 -2.63 0.96
N THR A 7 8.98 -3.80 0.47
CA THR A 7 8.10 -4.98 0.50
C THR A 7 8.07 -5.63 1.88
N ILE A 8 6.89 -5.94 2.40
CA ILE A 8 6.68 -6.56 3.72
C ILE A 8 5.70 -7.73 3.61
N LYS A 9 6.03 -8.84 4.28
CA LYS A 9 5.12 -9.97 4.49
C LYS A 9 4.28 -9.73 5.75
N VAL A 10 2.96 -9.70 5.62
CA VAL A 10 2.03 -9.55 6.74
C VAL A 10 1.60 -10.93 7.24
N GLU A 11 1.85 -11.25 8.52
CA GLU A 11 1.48 -12.55 9.09
C GLU A 11 0.13 -12.54 9.82
N LYS A 12 -0.21 -11.45 10.52
CA LYS A 12 -1.46 -11.32 11.27
C LYS A 12 -2.07 -9.93 11.14
N VAL A 13 -1.38 -8.92 11.68
CA VAL A 13 -1.86 -7.54 11.73
C VAL A 13 -0.71 -6.61 11.37
N PHE A 14 -0.94 -5.73 10.39
CA PHE A 14 0.00 -4.69 10.01
C PHE A 14 -0.61 -3.32 10.30
N LYS A 15 -0.43 -2.86 11.54
CA LYS A 15 -0.93 -1.55 12.02
C LYS A 15 0.16 -0.64 12.60
N VAL A 16 1.33 -1.19 12.89
CA VAL A 16 2.47 -0.46 13.45
C VAL A 16 3.53 -0.30 12.36
N CYS A 17 3.98 0.93 12.12
CA CYS A 17 5.05 1.21 11.18
C CYS A 17 6.38 0.62 11.68
N PRO A 18 7.02 -0.30 10.93
CA PRO A 18 8.29 -0.90 11.35
C PRO A 18 9.47 0.09 11.25
N ASN A 19 9.29 1.22 10.56
CA ASN A 19 10.33 2.23 10.39
C ASN A 19 10.37 3.25 11.54
N CYS A 20 9.21 3.69 12.04
CA CYS A 20 9.13 4.77 13.03
C CYS A 20 8.22 4.48 14.23
N GLY A 21 7.60 3.30 14.31
CA GLY A 21 6.78 2.89 15.45
C GLY A 21 5.38 3.50 15.54
N TYR A 22 4.92 4.26 14.53
CA TYR A 22 3.55 4.81 14.48
C TYR A 22 2.51 3.70 14.53
N LYS A 23 1.46 3.81 15.36
CA LYS A 23 0.57 2.68 15.73
C LYS A 23 -0.86 2.73 15.21
N ASN A 24 -1.27 3.83 14.58
CA ASN A 24 -2.68 4.06 14.22
C ASN A 24 -3.00 3.67 12.76
N GLY A 25 -2.22 2.75 12.18
CA GLY A 25 -2.41 2.29 10.81
C GLY A 25 -1.71 3.17 9.76
N PHE A 26 -2.16 3.04 8.51
CA PHE A 26 -1.50 3.60 7.32
C PHE A 26 -2.52 4.24 6.38
N HIS A 27 -2.09 5.20 5.57
CA HIS A 27 -2.85 5.68 4.42
C HIS A 27 -2.77 4.65 3.27
N ALA A 28 -3.84 4.54 2.49
CA ALA A 28 -3.88 3.67 1.31
C ALA A 28 -3.51 4.45 0.04
N MET A 29 -2.63 3.89 -0.78
CA MET A 29 -2.26 4.41 -2.09
C MET A 29 -2.50 3.34 -3.15
N PHE A 30 -3.10 3.73 -4.26
CA PHE A 30 -3.30 2.86 -5.42
C PHE A 30 -2.38 3.28 -6.56
N GLU A 31 -1.47 2.39 -6.95
CA GLU A 31 -0.56 2.62 -8.08
C GLU A 31 -0.94 1.67 -9.22
N LYS A 32 -1.24 2.23 -10.39
CA LYS A 32 -1.68 1.45 -11.56
C LYS A 32 -0.58 0.47 -11.98
N ILE A 33 -0.95 -0.79 -12.20
CA ILE A 33 -0.04 -1.83 -12.68
C ILE A 33 -0.50 -2.35 -14.05
N GLY A 34 0.34 -2.15 -15.07
CA GLY A 34 0.04 -2.53 -16.45
C GLY A 34 -1.10 -1.71 -17.09
N GLU A 35 -1.66 -2.24 -18.18
CA GLU A 35 -2.61 -1.49 -19.02
C GLU A 35 -4.07 -1.62 -18.56
N ARG A 36 -4.43 -2.71 -17.88
CA ARG A 36 -5.80 -3.01 -17.41
C ARG A 36 -6.17 -2.18 -16.17
N ALA A 37 -7.42 -2.27 -15.71
CA ALA A 37 -7.91 -1.64 -14.48
C ALA A 37 -7.37 -2.30 -13.19
N SER A 38 -6.09 -2.69 -13.19
CA SER A 38 -5.38 -3.33 -12.09
C SER A 38 -4.50 -2.30 -11.37
N PHE A 39 -4.49 -2.34 -10.05
CA PHE A 39 -3.72 -1.44 -9.19
C PHE A 39 -3.03 -2.25 -8.10
N SER A 40 -1.80 -1.88 -7.77
CA SER A 40 -1.18 -2.27 -6.51
C SER A 40 -1.72 -1.38 -5.39
N TRP A 41 -2.06 -1.98 -4.26
CA TRP A 41 -2.47 -1.28 -3.06
C TRP A 41 -1.27 -1.24 -2.11
N LYS A 42 -0.69 -0.05 -1.97
CA LYS A 42 0.43 0.23 -1.07
C LYS A 42 -0.04 1.01 0.16
N LEU A 43 0.74 0.92 1.21
CA LEU A 43 0.47 1.55 2.51
C LEU A 43 1.52 2.62 2.80
N ILE A 44 1.09 3.83 3.12
CA ILE A 44 1.97 4.95 3.44
C ILE A 44 1.89 5.25 4.93
N CYS A 45 3.04 5.31 5.60
CA CYS A 45 3.09 5.76 6.99
C CYS A 45 2.77 7.27 7.07
N PRO A 46 1.75 7.69 7.83
CA PRO A 46 1.41 9.12 7.96
C PRO A 46 2.49 9.94 8.70
N ASN A 47 3.36 9.28 9.47
CA ASN A 47 4.35 9.96 10.29
C ASN A 47 5.72 10.10 9.62
N CYS A 48 6.13 9.11 8.84
CA CYS A 48 7.47 9.10 8.21
C CYS A 48 7.43 8.91 6.70
N GLU A 49 6.23 8.96 6.10
CA GLU A 49 5.98 8.92 4.65
C GLU A 49 6.50 7.68 3.91
N LYS A 50 7.06 6.70 4.64
CA LYS A 50 7.58 5.48 4.05
C LYS A 50 6.46 4.64 3.45
N ILE A 51 6.71 4.13 2.25
CA ILE A 51 5.76 3.34 1.47
C ILE A 51 6.08 1.86 1.64
N PHE A 52 5.06 1.09 1.97
CA PHE A 52 5.11 -0.35 2.15
C PHE A 52 4.23 -1.05 1.12
N ASP A 53 4.79 -2.05 0.46
CA ASP A 53 4.07 -2.97 -0.40
C ASP A 53 3.87 -4.30 0.33
N ILE A 54 2.61 -4.66 0.57
CA ILE A 54 2.23 -5.91 1.24
C ILE A 54 1.70 -6.98 0.27
N GLY A 55 1.87 -6.76 -1.04
CA GLY A 55 1.46 -7.70 -2.09
C GLY A 55 -0.03 -7.64 -2.44
N LEU A 56 -0.76 -6.63 -1.99
CA LEU A 56 -2.17 -6.46 -2.34
C LEU A 56 -2.32 -5.90 -3.76
N GLN A 57 -3.16 -6.55 -4.55
CA GLN A 57 -3.57 -6.08 -5.86
C GLN A 57 -5.09 -6.02 -5.93
N VAL A 58 -5.60 -4.95 -6.51
CA VAL A 58 -7.04 -4.75 -6.71
C VAL A 58 -7.33 -4.55 -8.19
N LYS A 59 -8.51 -4.99 -8.60
CA LYS A 59 -9.08 -4.67 -9.91
C LYS A 59 -10.32 -3.83 -9.70
N ILE A 60 -10.39 -2.70 -10.39
CA ILE A 60 -11.60 -1.88 -10.40
C ILE A 60 -12.51 -2.45 -11.48
N ASP A 61 -13.61 -3.06 -11.05
CA ASP A 61 -14.66 -3.51 -11.95
C ASP A 61 -15.63 -2.34 -12.19
N ARG A 62 -15.88 -2.01 -13.46
CA ARG A 62 -16.77 -0.89 -13.85
C ARG A 62 -18.19 -1.35 -14.19
N THR A 63 -18.59 -2.57 -13.84
CA THR A 63 -19.92 -3.14 -14.20
C THR A 63 -21.05 -2.63 -13.32
N SER A 64 -20.95 -1.42 -12.79
CA SER A 64 -22.02 -0.77 -12.03
C SER A 64 -22.01 0.73 -12.33
N ALA A 65 -22.56 1.07 -13.49
CA ALA A 65 -23.19 2.35 -13.78
C ALA A 65 -24.30 2.09 -14.81
#